data_AF-H3C4H6-F1
#
_entry.id   AF-H3C4H6-F1
#
_cell.length_a   1.000
_cell.length_b   1.000
_cell.length_c   1.000
_cell.angle_alpha   90.00
_cell.angle_beta   90.00
_cell.angle_gamma   90.00
#
_symmetry.space_group_name_H-M   'P 1'
#
loop_
_entity.id
_entity.type
_entity.pdbx_description
1 polymer ?
#
loop_
_entity_poly.entity_id
_entity_poly.type
_entity_poly.pdbx_seq_one_letter_code
_entity_poly.pdbx_strand_id
1 'polypeptide(L)'
;YAKSRESTMAFSRVLITVPAGNSGLCIVNDQLFIRMATTEEIRRAFVAPAPTPSSSPVPTLTASQQDMLTAFSQKSGMNLEWSQKCLQDNAWDFNAAAQVFTQLKMEGKIPDVAFIK
;
A
#
# COMPACT_ATOMS: atom_id res chain seq x y z
N TYR A 1 18.04 -2.64 24.69
CA TYR A 1 18.60 -2.27 23.38
C TYR A 1 17.89 -1.02 22.87
N ALA A 2 18.51 0.16 23.01
CA ALA A 2 17.95 1.40 22.48
C ALA A 2 18.11 1.40 20.95
N LYS A 3 17.00 1.50 20.21
CA LYS A 3 17.02 1.81 18.78
C LYS A 3 17.81 3.11 18.60
N SER A 4 18.84 3.12 17.77
CA SER A 4 19.53 4.35 17.38
C SER A 4 18.48 5.30 16.81
N ARG A 5 18.30 6.48 17.42
CA ARG A 5 17.53 7.56 16.80
C ARG A 5 18.21 7.88 15.48
N GLU A 6 17.52 7.69 14.36
CA GLU A 6 17.94 8.27 13.09
C GLU A 6 18.10 9.77 13.28
N SER A 7 19.31 10.28 13.14
CA SER A 7 19.58 11.71 13.26
C SER A 7 19.18 12.37 11.96
N THR A 8 18.13 13.20 11.98
CA THR A 8 17.73 13.97 10.80
C THR A 8 18.66 15.17 10.62
N MET A 9 19.26 15.29 9.44
CA MET A 9 20.13 16.40 9.07
C MET A 9 19.36 17.40 8.20
N ALA A 10 19.69 18.68 8.35
CA ALA A 10 19.28 19.75 7.44
C ALA A 10 20.53 20.29 6.73
N PHE A 11 20.38 20.76 5.50
CA PHE A 11 21.47 21.37 4.75
C PHE A 11 21.06 22.65 4.04
N SER A 12 22.05 23.51 3.81
CA SER A 12 21.97 24.67 2.91
C SER A 12 23.11 24.55 1.91
N ARG A 13 22.82 24.65 0.61
CA ARG A 13 23.81 24.51 -0.47
C ARG A 13 23.74 25.73 -1.39
N VAL A 14 24.89 26.34 -1.63
CA VAL A 14 25.05 27.48 -2.55
C VAL A 14 25.89 27.01 -3.73
N LEU A 15 25.31 27.12 -4.93
CA LEU A 15 25.97 26.77 -6.19
C LEU A 15 26.22 28.04 -7.00
N ILE A 16 27.46 28.27 -7.43
CA ILE A 16 27.77 29.26 -8.46
C ILE A 16 27.90 28.49 -9.77
N THR A 17 27.12 28.90 -10.77
CA THR A 17 27.10 28.23 -12.08
C THR A 17 27.41 29.21 -13.20
N VAL A 18 28.00 28.68 -14.28
CA VAL A 18 28.14 29.36 -15.57
C VAL A 18 27.38 28.57 -16.63
N PRO A 19 26.92 29.19 -17.73
CA PRO A 19 26.28 28.46 -18.81
C PRO A 19 27.22 27.41 -19.41
N ALA A 20 26.73 26.17 -19.54
CA ALA A 20 27.36 25.15 -20.38
C ALA A 20 26.75 25.27 -21.77
N GLY A 21 27.58 25.29 -22.83
CA GLY A 21 27.17 25.56 -24.23
C GLY A 21 26.11 24.62 -24.84
N ASN A 22 25.58 23.68 -24.06
CA ASN A 22 24.53 22.73 -24.38
C ASN A 22 23.22 22.99 -23.59
N SER A 23 22.90 24.25 -23.28
CA SER A 23 21.76 24.66 -22.43
C SER A 23 21.83 24.14 -20.98
N GLY A 24 22.98 23.61 -20.57
CA GLY A 24 23.25 23.17 -19.21
C GLY A 24 23.84 24.26 -18.33
N LEU A 25 24.09 23.90 -17.07
CA LEU A 25 24.83 24.73 -16.12
C LEU A 25 26.10 23.98 -15.70
N CYS A 26 27.24 24.67 -15.72
CA CYS A 26 28.51 24.17 -15.17
C CYS A 26 28.71 24.78 -13.78
N ILE A 27 28.78 23.94 -12.75
CA ILE A 27 29.03 24.39 -11.37
C ILE A 27 30.51 24.74 -11.24
N VAL A 28 30.80 26.00 -10.92
CA VAL A 28 32.17 26.51 -10.72
C VAL A 28 32.52 26.73 -9.25
N ASN A 29 31.52 26.78 -8.37
CA ASN A 29 31.71 26.76 -6.93
C ASN A 29 30.53 26.08 -6.23
N ASP A 30 30.81 25.32 -5.18
CA ASP A 30 29.83 24.59 -4.40
C ASP A 30 30.16 24.71 -2.90
N GLN A 31 29.26 25.32 -2.15
CA GLN A 31 29.37 25.44 -0.71
C GLN A 31 28.19 24.73 -0.04
N LEU A 32 28.50 23.69 0.73
CA LEU A 32 27.53 22.91 1.49
C LEU A 32 27.70 23.14 2.99
N PHE A 33 26.62 23.52 3.65
CA PHE A 33 26.53 23.60 5.10
C PHE A 33 25.52 22.56 5.60
N ILE A 34 25.96 21.68 6.49
CA ILE A 34 25.14 20.61 7.07
C ILE A 34 25.03 20.84 8.58
N ARG A 35 23.83 20.67 9.13
CA ARG A 35 23.58 20.75 10.57
C ARG A 35 22.51 19.74 11.02
N MET A 36 22.36 19.59 12.32
CA MET A 36 21.18 18.91 12.88
C MET A 36 19.91 19.66 12.48
N ALA A 37 18.88 18.92 12.07
CA ALA A 37 17.54 19.49 11.92
C ALA A 37 16.98 19.84 13.30
N THR A 38 16.28 20.98 13.39
CA THR A 38 15.56 21.36 14.60
C THR A 38 14.33 20.48 14.77
N THR A 39 13.83 20.35 16.01
CA THR A 39 12.60 19.59 16.29
C THR A 39 11.42 20.05 15.43
N GLU A 40 11.30 21.35 15.15
CA GLU A 40 10.22 21.92 14.34
C GLU A 40 10.37 21.59 12.84
N GLU A 41 11.59 21.54 12.32
CA GLU A 41 11.86 21.09 10.94
C GLU A 41 11.55 19.61 10.77
N ILE A 42 11.98 18.78 11.72
CA ILE A 42 11.69 17.33 11.73
C ILE A 42 10.17 17.13 11.79
N ARG A 43 9.50 17.82 12.72
CA ARG A 43 8.05 17.72 12.88
C ARG A 43 7.34 18.04 11.59
N ARG A 44 7.68 19.16 10.92
CA ARG A 44 7.05 19.57 9.66
C ARG A 44 7.36 18.61 8.49
N ALA A 45 8.59 18.11 8.38
CA ALA A 45 9.00 17.23 7.29
C ALA A 45 8.36 15.83 7.37
N PHE A 46 8.10 15.34 8.58
CA PHE A 46 7.56 14.00 8.82
C PHE A 46 6.17 14.00 9.47
N VAL A 47 5.40 15.09 9.34
CA VAL A 47 3.97 15.02 9.64
C VAL A 47 3.37 13.97 8.71
N ALA A 48 3.01 12.82 9.28
CA ALA A 48 2.10 11.92 8.58
C ALA A 48 0.85 12.74 8.29
N PRO A 49 0.44 12.90 7.01
CA PRO A 49 -0.82 13.57 6.73
C PRO A 49 -1.87 12.90 7.61
N ALA A 50 -2.70 13.70 8.28
CA ALA A 50 -3.90 13.16 8.91
C ALA A 50 -4.60 12.26 7.88
N PRO A 51 -5.29 11.18 8.27
CA PRO A 51 -6.14 10.45 7.35
C PRO A 51 -7.09 11.48 6.74
N THR A 52 -6.73 11.96 5.56
CA THR A 52 -7.58 12.84 4.77
C THR A 52 -8.76 11.94 4.43
N PRO A 53 -10.01 12.37 4.62
CA PRO A 53 -11.13 11.71 3.97
C PRO A 53 -10.85 11.80 2.47
N SER A 54 -10.18 10.77 1.94
CA SER A 54 -9.78 10.69 0.55
C SER A 54 -11.07 10.64 -0.25
N SER A 55 -11.30 11.66 -1.08
CA SER A 55 -12.40 11.70 -2.04
C SER A 55 -12.17 10.75 -3.23
N SER A 56 -11.28 9.78 -3.09
CA SER A 56 -11.03 8.72 -4.04
C SER A 56 -11.22 7.40 -3.32
N PRO A 57 -12.22 6.58 -3.72
CA PRO A 57 -12.42 5.29 -3.11
C PRO A 57 -11.18 4.46 -3.38
N VAL A 58 -10.47 4.08 -2.32
CA VAL A 58 -9.94 2.71 -2.25
C VAL A 58 -11.08 1.82 -2.74
N PRO A 59 -10.88 0.82 -3.62
CA PRO A 59 -11.93 -0.12 -3.98
C PRO A 59 -12.26 -0.98 -2.74
N THR A 60 -12.90 -0.34 -1.77
CA THR A 60 -13.61 -0.92 -0.67
C THR A 60 -14.76 -1.64 -1.34
N LEU A 61 -14.80 -2.96 -1.15
CA LEU A 61 -15.93 -3.78 -1.54
C LEU A 61 -17.23 -3.04 -1.21
N THR A 62 -18.18 -3.01 -2.14
CA THR A 62 -19.50 -2.44 -1.84
C THR A 62 -20.10 -3.18 -0.63
N ALA A 63 -21.02 -2.56 0.12
CA ALA A 63 -21.66 -3.23 1.25
C ALA A 63 -22.25 -4.60 0.84
N SER A 64 -22.84 -4.66 -0.36
CA SER A 64 -23.33 -5.91 -0.96
C SER A 64 -22.22 -6.94 -1.19
N GLN A 65 -21.06 -6.53 -1.69
CA GLN A 65 -19.91 -7.42 -1.88
C GLN A 65 -19.36 -7.92 -0.54
N GLN A 66 -19.34 -7.08 0.50
CA GLN A 66 -18.90 -7.47 1.84
C GLN A 66 -19.84 -8.51 2.47
N ASP A 67 -21.15 -8.34 2.29
CA ASP A 67 -22.15 -9.31 2.76
C ASP A 67 -22.01 -10.65 2.03
N MET A 68 -21.84 -10.61 0.70
CA MET A 68 -21.62 -11.80 -0.10
C MET A 68 -20.34 -12.54 0.30
N LEU A 69 -19.25 -11.80 0.51
CA LEU A 69 -17.98 -12.34 0.97
C LEU A 69 -18.13 -13.07 2.31
N THR A 70 -18.80 -12.41 3.26
CA THR A 70 -19.04 -12.98 4.60
C THR A 70 -19.89 -14.24 4.50
N ALA A 71 -20.99 -14.22 3.74
CA ALA A 71 -21.85 -15.38 3.54
C ALA A 71 -21.13 -16.52 2.82
N PHE A 72 -20.29 -16.22 1.82
CA PHE A 72 -19.56 -17.22 1.06
C PHE A 72 -18.46 -17.88 1.89
N SER A 73 -17.72 -17.11 2.70
CA SER A 73 -16.74 -17.64 3.65
C SER A 73 -17.38 -18.58 4.65
N GLN A 74 -18.55 -18.20 5.20
CA GLN A 74 -19.29 -19.06 6.13
C GLN A 74 -19.77 -20.36 5.48
N LYS A 75 -20.28 -20.31 4.24
CA LYS A 75 -20.78 -21.52 3.54
C LYS A 75 -19.68 -22.44 3.02
N SER A 76 -18.62 -21.87 2.46
CA SER A 76 -17.50 -22.64 1.91
C SER A 76 -16.56 -23.19 2.99
N GLY A 77 -16.50 -22.50 4.14
CA GLY A 77 -15.54 -22.74 5.20
C GLY A 77 -14.16 -22.12 4.92
N MET A 78 -13.98 -21.47 3.76
CA MET A 78 -12.73 -20.78 3.44
C MET A 78 -12.59 -19.50 4.25
N ASN A 79 -11.35 -19.06 4.46
CA ASN A 79 -11.08 -17.74 5.01
C ASN A 79 -11.50 -16.62 4.05
N LEU A 80 -11.48 -15.37 4.54
CA LEU A 80 -11.96 -14.22 3.78
C LEU A 80 -11.16 -13.98 2.50
N GLU A 81 -9.84 -14.18 2.51
CA GLU A 81 -9.00 -13.94 1.35
C GLU A 81 -9.35 -14.88 0.18
N TRP A 82 -9.44 -16.18 0.45
CA TRP A 82 -9.78 -17.17 -0.57
C TRP A 82 -11.24 -17.11 -1.01
N SER A 83 -12.15 -16.76 -0.08
CA SER A 83 -13.55 -16.49 -0.40
C SER A 83 -13.71 -15.29 -1.33
N GLN A 84 -12.95 -14.22 -1.07
CA GLN A 84 -12.95 -13.03 -1.92
C GLN A 84 -12.39 -13.33 -3.29
N LYS A 85 -11.28 -14.08 -3.38
CA LYS A 85 -10.72 -14.51 -4.66
C LYS A 85 -11.73 -15.31 -5.48
N CYS A 86 -12.40 -16.28 -4.87
CA CYS A 86 -13.40 -17.10 -5.55
C CYS A 86 -14.57 -16.25 -6.09
N LEU A 87 -15.07 -15.30 -5.29
CA LEU A 87 -16.13 -14.38 -5.75
C LEU A 87 -15.63 -13.45 -6.87
N GLN A 88 -14.43 -12.91 -6.77
CA GLN A 88 -13.86 -12.03 -7.80
C GLN A 88 -13.64 -12.75 -9.14
N ASP A 89 -13.08 -13.96 -9.11
CA ASP A 89 -12.83 -14.77 -10.30
C ASP A 89 -14.15 -15.20 -11.00
N ASN A 90 -15.27 -15.17 -10.26
CA ASN A 90 -16.62 -15.46 -10.75
C ASN A 90 -17.49 -14.20 -10.86
N ALA A 91 -16.88 -13.02 -11.06
CA ALA A 91 -17.59 -11.75 -11.30
C ALA A 91 -18.62 -11.36 -10.22
N TRP A 92 -18.39 -11.77 -8.97
CA TRP A 92 -19.30 -11.61 -7.84
C TRP A 92 -20.65 -12.31 -8.02
N ASP A 93 -20.74 -13.37 -8.82
CA ASP A 93 -21.90 -14.25 -8.86
C ASP A 93 -21.78 -15.34 -7.79
N PHE A 94 -22.65 -15.27 -6.77
CA PHE A 94 -22.64 -16.20 -5.65
C PHE A 94 -22.84 -17.65 -6.07
N ASN A 95 -23.74 -17.89 -7.01
CA ASN A 95 -24.12 -19.25 -7.42
C ASN A 95 -23.03 -19.86 -8.30
N ALA A 96 -22.49 -19.08 -9.24
CA ALA A 96 -21.38 -19.52 -10.07
C ALA A 96 -20.14 -19.82 -9.21
N ALA A 97 -19.79 -18.93 -8.28
CA ALA A 97 -18.69 -19.14 -7.34
C ALA A 97 -18.88 -20.41 -6.50
N ALA A 98 -20.10 -20.67 -6.01
CA ALA A 98 -20.39 -21.86 -5.21
C ALA A 98 -20.27 -23.16 -6.01
N GLN A 99 -20.70 -23.16 -7.28
CA GLN A 99 -20.55 -24.31 -8.17
C GLN A 99 -19.07 -24.59 -8.47
N VAL A 100 -18.31 -23.56 -8.84
CA VAL A 100 -16.87 -23.69 -9.12
C VAL A 100 -16.11 -24.14 -7.87
N PHE A 101 -16.41 -23.56 -6.70
CA PHE A 101 -15.85 -24.00 -5.43
C PHE A 101 -16.13 -25.48 -5.17
N THR A 102 -17.38 -25.93 -5.33
CA THR A 102 -17.77 -27.33 -5.08
C THR A 102 -17.02 -28.27 -6.01
N GLN A 103 -16.91 -27.92 -7.29
CA GLN A 103 -16.16 -28.70 -8.27
C GLN A 103 -14.67 -28.81 -7.88
N LEU A 104 -14.01 -27.68 -7.60
CA LEU A 104 -12.59 -27.66 -7.21
C LEU A 104 -12.34 -28.39 -5.89
N LYS A 105 -13.30 -28.36 -4.97
CA LYS A 105 -13.24 -29.09 -3.70
C LYS A 105 -13.33 -30.61 -3.93
N MET A 106 -14.22 -31.07 -4.79
CA MET A 106 -14.32 -32.50 -5.16
C MET A 106 -13.06 -33.00 -5.88
N GLU A 107 -12.46 -32.15 -6.70
CA GLU A 107 -11.19 -32.46 -7.39
C GLU A 107 -9.95 -32.36 -6.49
N GLY A 108 -10.10 -31.91 -5.23
CA GLY A 108 -8.97 -31.74 -4.31
C GLY A 108 -7.99 -30.63 -4.72
N LYS A 109 -8.44 -29.64 -5.50
CA LYS A 109 -7.60 -28.56 -6.03
C LYS A 109 -7.55 -27.30 -5.17
N ILE A 110 -8.30 -27.27 -4.05
CA ILE A 110 -8.30 -26.13 -3.13
C ILE A 110 -7.20 -26.34 -2.08
N PRO A 111 -6.21 -25.43 -1.95
CA PRO A 111 -5.15 -25.55 -0.98
C PRO A 111 -5.66 -25.54 0.47
N ASP A 112 -5.01 -26.28 1.38
CA ASP A 112 -5.39 -26.32 2.80
C ASP A 112 -5.34 -24.94 3.47
N VAL A 113 -4.43 -24.06 3.01
CA VAL A 113 -4.31 -22.67 3.50
C VAL A 113 -5.59 -21.85 3.30
N ALA A 114 -6.47 -22.27 2.37
CA ALA A 114 -7.76 -21.62 2.18
C ALA A 114 -8.69 -21.80 3.38
N PHE A 115 -8.45 -22.77 4.26
CA PHE A 115 -9.30 -23.10 5.40
C PHE A 115 -8.70 -22.70 6.76
N ILE A 116 -7.53 -22.05 6.75
CA ILE A 116 -6.89 -21.50 7.96
C ILE A 116 -7.52 -20.14 8.26
N LYS A 117 -8.09 -19.97 9.46
CA LYS A 117 -8.76 -18.75 9.92
C LYS A 117 -7.82 -17.76 10.58
#